data_AF-A0A067Q4R6-F1
#
_entry.id   AF-A0A067Q4R6-F1
#
_cell.length_a   1.000
_cell.length_b   1.000
_cell.length_c   1.000
_cell.angle_alpha   90.00
_cell.angle_beta   90.00
_cell.angle_gamma   90.00
#
_symmetry.space_group_name_H-M   'P 1'
#
loop_
_entity.id
_entity.type
_entity.pdbx_description
1 polymer ?
#
loop_
_entity_poly.entity_id
_entity_poly.type
_entity_poly.pdbx_seq_one_letter_code
_entity_poly.pdbx_strand_id
1 'polypeptide(L)'
;MSSFTRSTLQLIYDQSLPLGVTTVHLPSFSQIFPDFPSSGLLYVLSFLTILAILFRTFPRRKPNATETCTILRNLQKIITPTQSIWYPEYVKLAERASLSRSKTLTLPLDRLITDVIGGRTEFRDAALHLPDLLLQSAQRSESPVLIGVRMSAWYRVVTWMFTARSNRVRPRKLTSSLLLSIYCFLSPKVSSVCCYSHSYTSAFPSHLRSSPIMRY
;
A
#
# COMPACT_ATOMS: atom_id res chain seq x y z
N MET A 1 -20.87 23.39 -41.37
CA MET A 1 -21.11 23.96 -40.03
C MET A 1 -19.96 23.56 -39.10
N SER A 2 -18.78 24.14 -39.32
CA SER A 2 -17.52 23.68 -38.70
C SER A 2 -16.52 24.84 -38.63
N SER A 3 -16.71 25.78 -37.71
CA SER A 3 -15.76 26.90 -37.53
C SER A 3 -16.11 27.74 -36.30
N PHE A 4 -15.97 27.24 -35.07
CA PHE A 4 -16.12 28.12 -33.90
C PHE A 4 -15.43 27.69 -32.59
N THR A 5 -14.31 26.97 -32.62
CA THR A 5 -13.62 26.57 -31.37
C THR A 5 -12.09 26.62 -31.47
N ARG A 6 -11.53 27.69 -32.07
CA ARG A 6 -10.05 27.90 -32.11
C ARG A 6 -9.53 29.14 -31.38
N SER A 7 -10.41 30.01 -30.86
CA SER A 7 -9.98 31.34 -30.39
C SER A 7 -9.70 31.47 -28.88
N THR A 8 -9.90 30.42 -28.08
CA THR A 8 -9.79 30.52 -26.61
C THR A 8 -8.51 29.90 -26.02
N LEU A 9 -7.61 29.37 -26.85
CA LEU A 9 -6.34 28.76 -26.39
C LEU A 9 -5.10 29.64 -26.58
N GLN A 10 -5.22 30.87 -27.08
CA GLN A 10 -4.08 31.78 -27.23
C GLN A 10 -3.90 32.80 -26.10
N LEU A 11 -4.86 32.94 -25.19
CA LEU A 11 -4.78 33.95 -24.12
C LEU A 11 -4.11 33.47 -22.82
N ILE A 12 -3.56 32.25 -22.80
CA ILE A 12 -2.89 31.66 -21.61
C ILE A 12 -1.38 31.48 -21.84
N TYR A 13 -0.84 31.86 -23.00
CA TYR A 13 0.58 31.63 -23.32
C TYR A 13 1.49 32.85 -23.14
N ASP A 14 0.97 34.00 -22.72
CA ASP A 14 1.73 35.27 -22.71
C ASP A 14 1.93 35.87 -21.31
N GLN A 15 2.07 35.01 -20.30
CA GLN A 15 2.71 35.37 -19.04
C GLN A 15 4.06 34.67 -18.95
N SER A 16 4.96 35.06 -19.84
CA SER A 16 6.39 34.90 -19.67
C SER A 16 6.83 35.81 -18.51
N LEU A 17 6.64 35.33 -17.28
CA LEU A 17 7.33 35.90 -16.12
C LEU A 17 8.82 35.90 -16.44
N PRO A 18 9.54 37.02 -16.24
CA PRO A 18 10.98 36.96 -16.20
C PRO A 18 11.31 36.06 -15.02
N LEU A 19 11.72 34.81 -15.30
CA LEU A 19 12.53 34.05 -14.36
C LEU A 19 13.79 34.87 -14.19
N GLY A 20 13.73 35.86 -13.29
CA GLY A 20 14.89 36.35 -12.59
C GLY A 20 15.49 35.10 -11.97
N VAL A 21 16.48 34.55 -12.66
CA VAL A 21 17.36 33.53 -12.13
C VAL A 21 18.06 34.23 -10.98
N THR A 22 17.41 34.27 -9.82
CA THR A 22 18.07 34.50 -8.56
C THR A 22 18.99 33.31 -8.45
N THR A 23 20.22 33.48 -8.94
CA THR A 23 21.33 32.62 -8.60
C THR A 23 21.38 32.64 -7.10
N VAL A 24 20.75 31.64 -6.48
CA VAL A 24 20.83 31.43 -5.04
C VAL A 24 22.31 31.17 -4.83
N HIS A 25 23.02 32.22 -4.44
CA HIS A 25 24.42 32.18 -4.14
C HIS A 25 24.52 31.35 -2.87
N LEU A 26 24.54 30.02 -3.04
CA LEU A 26 24.76 29.11 -1.94
C LEU A 26 26.15 29.48 -1.40
N PRO A 27 26.26 29.93 -0.14
CA PRO A 27 27.54 30.25 0.44
C PRO A 27 28.43 29.02 0.31
N SER A 28 29.63 29.22 -0.21
CA SER A 28 30.64 28.18 -0.31
C SER A 28 30.78 27.50 1.06
N PHE A 29 30.83 26.16 1.08
CA PHE A 29 30.84 25.37 2.31
C PHE A 29 31.89 25.82 3.34
N SER A 30 32.99 26.41 2.88
CA SER A 30 34.04 27.01 3.72
C SER A 30 33.61 28.24 4.51
N GLN A 31 32.60 29.00 4.08
CA GLN A 31 32.09 30.18 4.78
C GLN A 31 31.13 29.83 5.92
N ILE A 32 30.48 28.66 5.86
CA ILE A 32 29.51 28.24 6.86
C ILE A 32 30.22 27.76 8.14
N PHE A 33 31.46 27.28 8.01
CA PHE A 33 32.22 26.69 9.12
C PHE A 33 33.71 27.08 9.07
N PRO A 34 34.06 28.34 9.38
CA PRO A 34 35.44 28.85 9.28
C PRO A 34 36.40 28.18 10.28
N ASP A 35 35.88 27.66 11.39
CA ASP A 35 36.69 27.07 12.46
C ASP A 35 36.71 25.53 12.43
N PHE A 36 36.20 24.90 11.36
CA PHE A 36 36.27 23.44 11.26
C PHE A 36 37.73 23.04 11.01
N PRO A 37 38.42 22.41 11.98
CA PRO A 37 39.79 22.00 11.77
C PRO A 37 39.80 21.01 10.61
N SER A 38 40.79 21.12 9.72
CA SER A 38 40.94 20.24 8.54
C SER A 38 40.91 18.75 8.90
N SER A 39 41.27 18.41 10.15
CA SER A 39 41.14 17.08 10.72
C SER A 39 39.68 16.59 10.84
N GLY A 40 38.71 17.47 11.11
CA GLY A 40 37.29 17.13 11.24
C GLY A 40 36.68 16.56 9.96
N LEU A 41 37.06 17.11 8.81
CA LEU A 41 36.61 16.59 7.51
C LEU A 41 37.14 15.18 7.25
N LEU A 42 38.38 14.88 7.63
CA LEU A 42 38.96 13.54 7.50
C LEU A 42 38.22 12.53 8.37
N TYR A 43 37.81 12.90 9.59
CA TYR A 43 37.01 12.02 10.45
C TYR A 43 35.63 11.72 9.84
N VAL A 44 34.92 12.75 9.34
CA VAL A 44 33.61 12.55 8.69
C VAL A 44 33.73 11.67 7.44
N LEU A 45 34.74 11.91 6.60
CA LEU A 45 34.98 11.08 5.41
C LEU A 45 35.38 9.65 5.78
N SER A 46 36.20 9.46 6.80
CA SER A 46 36.57 8.12 7.28
C SER A 46 35.35 7.37 7.85
N PHE A 47 34.49 8.05 8.59
CA PHE A 47 33.26 7.46 9.12
C PHE A 47 32.31 7.06 8.00
N LEU A 48 32.10 7.94 7.01
CA LEU A 48 31.23 7.65 5.85
C LEU A 48 31.77 6.50 5.00
N THR A 49 33.10 6.39 4.82
CA THR A 49 33.69 5.27 4.07
C THR A 49 33.56 3.95 4.82
N ILE A 50 33.81 3.91 6.13
CA ILE A 50 33.55 2.74 6.98
C ILE A 50 32.08 2.34 6.90
N LEU A 51 31.17 3.30 7.01
CA LEU A 51 29.73 3.08 6.91
C LEU A 51 29.36 2.50 5.53
N ALA A 52 29.92 3.03 4.45
CA ALA A 52 29.69 2.55 3.09
C ALA A 52 30.24 1.13 2.87
N ILE A 53 31.41 0.81 3.44
CA ILE A 53 32.00 -0.55 3.42
C ILE A 53 31.11 -1.50 4.22
N LEU A 54 30.69 -1.13 5.43
CA LEU A 54 29.75 -1.92 6.23
C LEU A 54 28.45 -2.17 5.46
N PHE A 55 27.87 -1.14 4.85
CA PHE A 55 26.67 -1.28 4.03
C PHE A 55 26.87 -2.15 2.78
N ARG A 56 28.06 -2.15 2.17
CA ARG A 56 28.39 -3.00 1.02
C ARG A 56 28.72 -4.44 1.39
N THR A 57 29.29 -4.66 2.56
CA THR A 57 29.69 -6.00 3.03
C THR A 57 28.52 -6.82 3.55
N PHE A 58 27.32 -6.24 3.75
CA PHE A 58 26.14 -7.04 4.00
C PHE A 58 25.91 -7.99 2.82
N PRO A 59 26.08 -9.31 3.01
CA PRO A 59 25.95 -10.26 1.93
C PRO A 59 24.53 -10.13 1.38
N ARG A 60 24.43 -9.86 0.08
CA ARG A 60 23.14 -9.90 -0.64
C ARG A 60 22.67 -11.35 -0.65
N ARG A 61 22.04 -11.75 0.44
CA ARG A 61 21.38 -13.05 0.56
C ARG A 61 20.34 -13.10 -0.56
N LYS A 62 20.43 -14.13 -1.41
CA LYS A 62 19.42 -14.35 -2.45
C LYS A 62 18.14 -14.80 -1.75
N PRO A 63 16.96 -14.27 -2.15
CA PRO A 63 15.70 -14.70 -1.56
C PRO A 63 15.52 -16.20 -1.82
N ASN A 64 15.20 -16.95 -0.78
CA ASN A 64 14.91 -18.37 -0.91
C ASN A 64 13.47 -18.53 -1.41
N ALA A 65 13.29 -19.08 -2.62
CA ALA A 65 11.97 -19.24 -3.23
C ALA A 65 11.00 -20.00 -2.31
N THR A 66 11.47 -20.99 -1.55
CA THR A 66 10.61 -21.77 -0.63
C THR A 66 10.13 -20.93 0.56
N GLU A 67 10.98 -20.05 1.09
CA GLU A 67 10.62 -19.14 2.18
C GLU A 67 9.65 -18.07 1.70
N THR A 68 9.91 -17.47 0.52
CA THR A 68 9.00 -16.50 -0.10
C THR A 68 7.62 -17.11 -0.32
N CYS A 69 7.53 -18.33 -0.88
CA CYS A 69 6.27 -19.04 -1.06
C CYS A 69 5.55 -19.33 0.28
N THR A 70 6.30 -19.67 1.33
CA THR A 70 5.74 -19.91 2.67
C THR A 70 5.14 -18.64 3.25
N ILE A 71 5.82 -17.50 3.11
CA ILE A 71 5.34 -16.20 3.56
C ILE A 71 4.08 -15.78 2.80
N LEU A 72 4.06 -15.94 1.47
CA LEU A 72 2.86 -15.66 0.65
C LEU A 72 1.69 -16.57 1.03
N ARG A 73 1.93 -17.86 1.32
CA ARG A 73 0.88 -18.78 1.78
C ARG A 73 0.32 -18.36 3.14
N ASN A 74 1.15 -17.85 4.04
CA ASN A 74 0.68 -17.32 5.32
C ASN A 74 -0.11 -16.02 5.14
N LEU A 75 0.34 -15.14 4.24
CA LEU A 75 -0.41 -13.95 3.86
C LEU A 75 -1.78 -14.31 3.27
N GLN A 76 -1.85 -15.39 2.47
CA GLN A 76 -3.09 -15.90 1.86
C GLN A 76 -4.17 -16.28 2.89
N LYS A 77 -3.77 -16.66 4.11
CA LYS A 77 -4.72 -16.98 5.18
C LYS A 77 -5.51 -15.75 5.62
N ILE A 78 -4.93 -14.56 5.45
CA ILE A 78 -5.46 -13.28 5.93
C ILE A 78 -6.11 -12.52 4.76
N ILE A 79 -5.38 -12.38 3.66
CA ILE A 79 -5.81 -11.68 2.45
C ILE A 79 -5.67 -12.59 1.24
N THR A 80 -6.67 -12.61 0.38
CA THR A 80 -6.65 -13.39 -0.86
C THR A 80 -6.53 -12.42 -2.03
N PRO A 81 -5.62 -12.63 -2.99
CA PRO A 81 -5.63 -11.83 -4.20
C PRO A 81 -6.90 -12.15 -4.99
N THR A 82 -7.57 -11.13 -5.54
CA THR A 82 -8.81 -11.30 -6.32
C THR A 82 -8.54 -12.04 -7.63
N GLN A 83 -7.33 -11.86 -8.18
CA GLN A 83 -6.80 -12.65 -9.28
C GLN A 83 -5.97 -13.79 -8.68
N SER A 84 -5.92 -14.95 -9.33
CA SER A 84 -5.17 -16.14 -8.86
C SER A 84 -3.66 -15.94 -8.69
N ILE A 85 -3.16 -14.72 -8.94
CA ILE A 85 -1.74 -14.35 -8.96
C ILE A 85 -1.54 -13.18 -8.00
N TRP A 86 -0.51 -13.27 -7.17
CA TRP A 86 -0.08 -12.18 -6.30
C TRP A 86 0.50 -11.01 -7.11
N TYR A 87 0.10 -9.78 -6.76
CA TYR A 87 0.72 -8.61 -7.38
C TYR A 87 2.22 -8.55 -7.06
N PRO A 88 3.07 -8.07 -8.00
CA PRO A 88 4.52 -8.07 -7.87
C PRO A 88 5.04 -7.43 -6.58
N GLU A 89 4.29 -6.49 -6.02
CA GLU A 89 4.71 -5.79 -4.82
C GLU A 89 4.53 -6.61 -3.54
N TYR A 90 3.51 -7.47 -3.47
CA TYR A 90 3.39 -8.44 -2.38
C TYR A 90 4.50 -9.49 -2.45
N VAL A 91 4.89 -9.89 -3.67
CA VAL A 91 6.04 -10.78 -3.88
C VAL A 91 7.32 -10.11 -3.38
N LYS A 92 7.57 -8.86 -3.75
CA LYS A 92 8.74 -8.09 -3.25
C LYS A 92 8.73 -7.92 -1.73
N LEU A 93 7.57 -7.76 -1.11
CA LEU A 93 7.45 -7.71 0.36
C LEU A 93 7.76 -9.06 1.00
N ALA A 94 7.27 -10.16 0.42
CA ALA A 94 7.57 -11.51 0.87
C ALA A 94 9.06 -11.86 0.69
N GLU A 95 9.68 -11.45 -0.41
CA GLU A 95 11.13 -11.59 -0.63
C GLU A 95 11.91 -10.83 0.45
N ARG A 96 11.58 -9.56 0.70
CA ARG A 96 12.24 -8.79 1.77
C ARG A 96 12.06 -9.42 3.14
N ALA A 97 10.87 -9.95 3.42
CA ALA A 97 10.59 -10.67 4.65
C ALA A 97 11.41 -11.96 4.75
N SER A 98 11.58 -12.71 3.65
CA SER A 98 12.41 -13.92 3.61
C SER A 98 13.89 -13.63 3.91
N LEU A 99 14.37 -12.46 3.49
CA LEU A 99 15.73 -12.00 3.75
C LEU A 99 15.92 -11.47 5.17
N SER A 100 14.83 -11.08 5.85
CA SER A 100 14.87 -10.59 7.22
C SER A 100 15.11 -11.72 8.21
N ARG A 101 15.95 -11.46 9.22
CA ARG A 101 16.19 -12.38 10.34
C ARG A 101 14.91 -12.71 11.11
N SER A 102 13.96 -11.77 11.18
CA SER A 102 12.69 -11.96 11.89
C SER A 102 11.63 -12.70 11.08
N LYS A 103 11.86 -12.90 9.77
CA LYS A 103 10.89 -13.47 8.81
C LYS A 103 9.51 -12.79 8.86
N THR A 104 9.51 -11.51 9.23
CA THR A 104 8.30 -10.74 9.43
C THR A 104 7.92 -10.03 8.14
N LEU A 105 6.69 -10.24 7.68
CA LEU A 105 6.14 -9.47 6.55
C LEU A 105 5.51 -8.19 7.06
N THR A 106 6.12 -7.05 6.72
CA THR A 106 5.59 -5.71 7.04
C THR A 106 4.76 -5.17 5.87
N LEU A 107 3.44 -5.21 6.00
CA LEU A 107 2.54 -4.65 5.01
C LEU A 107 2.09 -3.22 5.41
N PRO A 108 2.27 -2.20 4.55
CA PRO A 108 1.75 -0.87 4.84
C PRO A 108 0.22 -0.85 4.82
N LEU A 109 -0.41 -0.38 5.90
CA LEU A 109 -1.87 -0.33 6.02
C LEU A 109 -2.53 0.50 4.90
N ASP A 110 -1.95 1.66 4.55
CA ASP A 110 -2.46 2.52 3.47
C ASP A 110 -2.54 1.77 2.14
N ARG A 111 -1.54 0.93 1.86
CA ARG A 111 -1.47 0.13 0.65
C ARG A 111 -2.52 -0.98 0.67
N LEU A 112 -2.64 -1.69 1.80
CA LEU A 112 -3.66 -2.73 1.96
C LEU A 112 -5.07 -2.16 1.75
N ILE A 113 -5.39 -1.01 2.35
CA ILE A 113 -6.68 -0.34 2.16
C ILE A 113 -6.88 0.03 0.69
N THR A 114 -5.86 0.60 0.04
CA THR A 114 -5.94 0.99 -1.37
C THR A 114 -6.15 -0.23 -2.28
N ASP A 115 -5.46 -1.34 -2.02
CA ASP A 115 -5.59 -2.57 -2.78
C ASP A 115 -6.95 -3.24 -2.56
N VAL A 116 -7.51 -3.17 -1.35
CA VAL A 116 -8.86 -3.66 -1.03
C VAL A 116 -9.94 -2.83 -1.71
N ILE A 117 -9.88 -1.50 -1.59
CA ILE A 117 -10.80 -0.58 -2.29
C ILE A 117 -10.68 -0.74 -3.81
N GLY A 118 -9.46 -0.97 -4.31
CA GLY A 118 -9.18 -1.21 -5.71
C GLY A 118 -9.59 -2.61 -6.21
N GLY A 119 -10.15 -3.47 -5.35
CA GLY A 119 -10.55 -4.83 -5.71
C GLY A 119 -9.38 -5.74 -6.11
N ARG A 120 -8.16 -5.41 -5.71
CA ARG A 120 -6.95 -6.21 -5.98
C ARG A 120 -6.79 -7.35 -4.98
N THR A 121 -7.20 -7.11 -3.74
CA THR A 121 -7.11 -8.07 -2.65
C THR A 121 -8.37 -8.04 -1.82
N GLU A 122 -8.80 -9.18 -1.33
CA GLU A 122 -9.97 -9.32 -0.46
C GLU A 122 -9.55 -9.94 0.88
N PHE A 123 -10.17 -9.50 1.97
CA PHE A 123 -9.97 -10.18 3.26
C PHE A 123 -10.76 -11.49 3.26
N ARG A 124 -10.12 -12.58 3.70
CA ARG A 124 -10.79 -13.89 3.78
C ARG A 124 -11.89 -13.90 4.84
N ASP A 125 -11.62 -13.27 5.98
CA ASP A 125 -12.58 -12.97 7.03
C ASP A 125 -12.20 -11.62 7.65
N ALA A 126 -12.87 -10.55 7.20
CA ALA A 126 -12.57 -9.21 7.68
C ALA A 126 -12.93 -9.04 9.17
N ALA A 127 -13.94 -9.74 9.67
CA ALA A 127 -14.39 -9.59 11.05
C ALA A 127 -13.39 -10.21 12.04
N LEU A 128 -12.79 -11.35 11.68
CA LEU A 128 -11.78 -12.01 12.50
C LEU A 128 -10.39 -11.41 12.31
N HIS A 129 -9.97 -11.15 11.07
CA HIS A 129 -8.58 -10.79 10.81
C HIS A 129 -8.27 -9.31 11.00
N LEU A 130 -9.20 -8.40 10.69
CA LEU A 130 -8.91 -6.97 10.77
C LEU A 130 -8.56 -6.52 12.21
N PRO A 131 -9.26 -6.96 13.26
CA PRO A 131 -8.87 -6.63 14.64
C PRO A 131 -7.49 -7.19 15.00
N ASP A 132 -7.22 -8.46 14.68
CA ASP A 132 -5.93 -9.12 14.96
C ASP A 132 -4.76 -8.43 14.26
N LEU A 133 -5.01 -7.95 13.04
CA LEU A 133 -4.06 -7.19 12.24
C LEU A 133 -3.75 -5.81 12.85
N LEU A 134 -4.76 -5.13 13.38
CA LEU A 134 -4.62 -3.80 13.98
C LEU A 134 -4.00 -3.83 15.37
N LEU A 135 -4.30 -4.88 16.14
CA LEU A 135 -3.81 -5.06 17.51
C LEU A 135 -2.37 -5.61 17.56
N GLN A 136 -1.73 -5.84 16.42
CA GLN A 136 -0.44 -6.54 16.28
C GLN A 136 -0.42 -7.92 16.98
N SER A 137 -1.57 -8.45 17.36
CA SER A 137 -1.74 -9.70 18.12
C SER A 137 -1.83 -10.93 17.22
N ALA A 138 -1.72 -10.78 15.90
CA ALA A 138 -1.69 -11.86 14.89
C ALA A 138 -0.42 -12.74 14.97
N GLN A 139 0.11 -12.97 16.18
CA GLN A 139 1.30 -13.76 16.47
C GLN A 139 1.02 -15.27 16.57
N ARG A 140 -0.25 -15.69 16.41
CA ARG A 140 -0.66 -17.10 16.59
C ARG A 140 -0.27 -18.05 15.45
N SER A 141 0.31 -17.54 14.37
CA SER A 141 0.79 -18.37 13.25
C SER A 141 2.31 -18.51 13.34
N GLU A 142 2.82 -19.71 13.02
CA GLU A 142 4.25 -20.08 12.99
C GLU A 142 5.14 -19.16 12.11
N SER A 143 4.52 -18.24 11.36
CA SER A 143 5.18 -17.11 10.73
C SER A 143 4.40 -15.83 11.09
N PRO A 144 4.99 -14.91 11.85
CA PRO A 144 4.33 -13.68 12.25
C PRO A 144 4.24 -12.73 11.06
N VAL A 145 3.07 -12.64 10.45
CA VAL A 145 2.74 -11.55 9.52
C VAL A 145 2.39 -10.34 10.39
N LEU A 146 3.31 -9.38 10.52
CA LEU A 146 3.07 -8.17 11.29
C LEU A 146 2.71 -7.03 10.34
N ILE A 147 1.47 -6.56 10.40
CA ILE A 147 1.12 -5.35 9.67
C ILE A 147 1.79 -4.16 10.35
N GLY A 148 2.77 -3.60 9.66
CA GLY A 148 3.40 -2.35 10.04
C GLY A 148 2.43 -1.22 9.77
N VAL A 149 1.62 -0.89 10.77
CA VAL A 149 0.84 0.34 10.71
C VAL A 149 1.81 1.51 10.86
N ARG A 150 2.13 2.20 9.76
CA ARG A 150 2.87 3.46 9.84
C ARG A 150 2.08 4.41 10.73
N MET A 151 2.75 5.14 11.62
CA MET A 151 2.10 6.15 12.50
C MET A 151 1.30 7.20 11.71
N SER A 152 1.68 7.46 10.45
CA SER A 152 0.91 8.32 9.54
C SER A 152 -0.51 7.80 9.26
N ALA A 153 -0.70 6.47 9.22
CA ALA A 153 -2.02 5.87 9.03
C ALA A 153 -2.88 6.01 10.29
N TRP A 154 -2.28 5.85 11.48
CA TRP A 154 -2.95 6.13 12.76
C TRP A 154 -3.43 7.58 12.83
N TYR A 155 -2.62 8.55 12.41
CA TYR A 155 -3.04 9.95 12.36
C TYR A 155 -4.31 10.14 11.50
N ARG A 156 -4.43 9.46 10.35
CA ARG A 156 -5.63 9.55 9.50
C ARG A 156 -6.87 8.98 10.18
N VAL A 157 -6.74 7.80 10.80
CA VAL A 157 -7.83 7.15 11.53
C VAL A 157 -8.26 8.00 12.73
N VAL A 158 -7.31 8.53 13.49
CA VAL A 158 -7.55 9.39 14.65
C VAL A 158 -8.19 10.72 14.22
N THR A 159 -7.67 11.36 13.18
CA THR A 159 -8.25 12.58 12.61
C THR A 159 -9.70 12.35 12.18
N TRP A 160 -9.99 11.20 11.56
CA TRP A 160 -11.35 10.82 11.23
C TRP A 160 -12.22 10.62 12.47
N MET A 161 -11.74 9.97 13.54
CA MET A 161 -12.50 9.84 14.78
C MET A 161 -12.83 11.21 15.38
N PHE A 162 -11.90 12.16 15.32
CA PHE A 162 -12.12 13.53 15.79
C PHE A 162 -13.11 14.30 14.92
N THR A 163 -13.01 14.21 13.58
CA THR A 163 -13.95 14.90 12.69
C THR A 163 -15.35 14.27 12.74
N ALA A 164 -15.45 12.94 12.83
CA ALA A 164 -16.71 12.22 13.01
C ALA A 164 -17.36 12.53 14.37
N ARG A 165 -16.57 12.73 15.43
CA ARG A 165 -17.07 13.16 16.74
C ARG A 165 -17.46 14.63 16.76
N SER A 166 -16.72 15.50 16.07
CA SER A 166 -17.03 16.92 15.92
C SER A 166 -18.32 17.16 15.12
N ASN A 167 -18.63 16.28 14.17
CA ASN A 167 -19.88 16.32 13.42
C ASN A 167 -21.09 15.73 14.16
N ARG A 168 -20.96 15.32 15.43
CA ARG A 168 -22.11 14.95 16.29
C ARG A 168 -22.91 16.14 16.83
N VAL A 169 -22.84 17.30 16.18
CA VAL A 169 -23.81 18.38 16.40
C VAL A 169 -25.09 18.05 15.62
N ARG A 170 -25.96 17.29 16.31
CA ARG A 170 -27.38 16.94 16.05
C ARG A 170 -27.70 15.83 15.04
N PRO A 171 -28.11 14.63 15.51
CA PRO A 171 -28.72 13.60 14.68
C PRO A 171 -30.23 13.81 14.53
N ARG A 172 -30.75 13.90 13.30
CA ARG A 172 -32.13 13.48 13.00
C ARG A 172 -32.08 12.01 12.57
N LYS A 173 -32.58 11.15 13.47
CA LYS A 173 -32.92 9.72 13.35
C LYS A 173 -32.54 9.05 12.02
N LEU A 174 -31.55 8.15 12.03
CA LEU A 174 -31.45 7.01 11.10
C LEU A 174 -30.46 5.96 11.65
N THR A 175 -31.03 4.90 12.21
CA THR A 175 -30.35 3.77 12.86
C THR A 175 -29.74 2.74 11.88
N SER A 176 -29.57 3.10 10.61
CA SER A 176 -28.98 2.26 9.55
C SER A 176 -27.68 2.83 8.95
N SER A 177 -27.13 3.89 9.53
CA SER A 177 -26.05 4.69 8.91
C SER A 177 -24.62 4.20 9.18
N LEU A 178 -24.35 3.38 10.20
CA LEU A 178 -22.97 2.95 10.49
C LEU A 178 -22.47 1.89 9.52
N LEU A 179 -23.32 0.94 9.12
CA LEU A 179 -22.98 -0.04 8.10
C LEU A 179 -22.89 0.60 6.71
N LEU A 180 -23.77 1.56 6.40
CA LEU A 180 -23.69 2.36 5.17
C LEU A 180 -22.44 3.27 5.13
N SER A 181 -22.01 3.80 6.27
CA SER A 181 -20.82 4.67 6.34
C SER A 181 -19.52 3.90 6.12
N ILE A 182 -19.45 2.64 6.57
CA ILE A 182 -18.31 1.76 6.30
C ILE A 182 -18.35 1.32 4.83
N TYR A 183 -19.54 1.05 4.27
CA TYR A 183 -19.72 0.69 2.85
C TYR A 183 -19.40 1.85 1.89
N CYS A 184 -19.82 3.09 2.21
CA CYS A 184 -19.48 4.29 1.45
C CYS A 184 -17.99 4.68 1.57
N PHE A 185 -17.31 4.27 2.65
CA PHE A 185 -15.88 4.48 2.84
C PHE A 185 -15.02 3.53 1.99
N LEU A 186 -15.54 2.34 1.64
CA LEU A 186 -14.81 1.33 0.86
C LEU A 186 -14.97 1.47 -0.66
N SER A 187 -15.84 2.33 -1.19
CA SER A 187 -15.99 2.52 -2.64
C SER A 187 -16.37 3.96 -3.01
N PRO A 188 -15.39 4.85 -3.26
CA PRO A 188 -15.68 6.23 -3.66
C PRO A 188 -15.92 6.39 -5.17
N LYS A 189 -16.02 5.32 -5.96
CA LYS A 189 -16.07 5.40 -7.43
C LYS A 189 -17.00 4.41 -8.14
N VAL A 190 -18.21 4.17 -7.63
CA VAL A 190 -19.31 3.67 -8.48
C VAL A 190 -20.63 4.28 -7.99
N SER A 191 -20.84 5.55 -8.28
CA SER A 191 -22.16 6.17 -8.24
C SER A 191 -22.55 6.62 -9.65
N SER A 192 -22.62 5.65 -10.55
CA SER A 192 -23.48 5.68 -11.74
C SER A 192 -23.47 4.28 -12.34
N VAL A 193 -24.63 3.82 -12.82
CA VAL A 193 -24.92 2.49 -13.43
C VAL A 193 -25.57 1.50 -12.46
N CYS A 194 -26.88 1.75 -12.28
CA CYS A 194 -28.00 0.82 -12.36
C CYS A 194 -27.92 -0.57 -11.69
N CYS A 195 -28.87 -0.74 -10.78
CA CYS A 195 -29.58 -1.98 -10.49
C CYS A 195 -29.75 -2.88 -11.72
N TYR A 196 -29.08 -4.04 -11.72
CA TYR A 196 -29.50 -5.22 -12.47
C TYR A 196 -29.54 -6.38 -11.49
N SER A 197 -30.72 -6.62 -10.91
CA SER A 197 -31.03 -7.85 -10.19
C SER A 197 -31.16 -8.98 -11.21
N HIS A 198 -30.07 -9.72 -11.46
CA HIS A 198 -30.16 -11.00 -12.15
C HIS A 198 -30.11 -12.13 -11.11
N SER A 199 -31.29 -12.68 -10.83
CA SER A 199 -31.46 -13.95 -10.15
C SER A 199 -30.75 -15.04 -10.97
N TYR A 200 -29.62 -15.54 -10.47
CA TYR A 200 -29.02 -16.77 -10.99
C TYR A 200 -29.66 -17.96 -10.28
N THR A 201 -30.69 -18.53 -10.93
CA THR A 201 -31.13 -19.90 -10.70
C THR A 201 -30.00 -20.86 -11.08
N SER A 202 -29.63 -21.69 -10.13
CA SER A 202 -28.74 -22.83 -10.28
C SER A 202 -29.29 -23.82 -11.32
N ALA A 203 -28.56 -24.03 -12.41
CA ALA A 203 -28.70 -25.19 -13.26
C ALA A 203 -27.34 -25.88 -13.36
N PHE A 204 -27.17 -26.97 -12.60
CA PHE A 204 -26.06 -27.91 -12.75
C PHE A 204 -26.32 -28.77 -14.00
N PRO A 205 -25.43 -28.80 -15.00
CA PRO A 205 -25.47 -29.82 -16.03
C PRO A 205 -24.65 -31.04 -15.57
N SER A 206 -25.36 -32.06 -15.09
CA SER A 206 -24.81 -33.39 -14.83
C SER A 206 -24.70 -34.18 -16.13
N HIS A 207 -23.66 -33.96 -16.93
CA HIS A 207 -23.28 -34.90 -18.00
C HIS A 207 -21.81 -34.74 -18.40
N LEU A 208 -21.04 -35.79 -18.18
CA LEU A 208 -19.98 -36.36 -19.05
C LEU A 208 -19.11 -37.29 -18.18
N ARG A 209 -19.51 -38.56 -17.99
CA ARG A 209 -19.30 -39.69 -18.91
C ARG A 209 -17.83 -40.13 -18.93
N SER A 210 -17.54 -41.05 -18.02
CA SER A 210 -16.68 -42.24 -18.16
C SER A 210 -15.93 -42.40 -19.49
N SER A 211 -14.62 -42.63 -19.41
CA SER A 211 -13.87 -43.46 -20.38
C SER A 211 -12.52 -43.91 -19.80
N PRO A 212 -11.95 -45.02 -20.32
CA PRO A 212 -11.46 -46.11 -19.48
C PRO A 212 -9.93 -46.23 -19.39
N ILE A 213 -9.56 -47.10 -18.45
CA ILE A 213 -8.28 -47.75 -18.19
C ILE A 213 -7.57 -48.18 -19.49
N MET A 214 -6.31 -47.76 -19.67
CA MET A 214 -5.35 -48.47 -20.52
C MET A 214 -4.23 -49.02 -19.62
N ARG A 215 -4.15 -50.36 -19.57
CA ARG A 215 -2.99 -51.10 -19.11
C ARG A 215 -2.01 -51.21 -20.28
N TYR A 216 -0.74 -50.97 -20.01
CA TYR A 216 0.37 -51.70 -20.62
C TYR A 216 1.37 -52.03 -19.50
#